data_AF-K3ZBG1-F1
#
_entry.id   AF-K3ZBG1-F1
#
_cell.length_a   1.000
_cell.length_b   1.000
_cell.length_c   1.000
_cell.angle_alpha   90.00
_cell.angle_beta   90.00
_cell.angle_gamma   90.00
#
_symmetry.space_group_name_H-M   'P 1'
#
loop_
_entity.id
_entity.type
_entity.pdbx_description
1 polymer ?
#
loop_
_entity_poly.entity_id
_entity_poly.type
_entity_poly.pdbx_seq_one_letter_code
_entity_poly.pdbx_strand_id
1 'polypeptide(L)' 'MVNAADERLSVALFYNPRSDLPLSPMPELVSPDRPSLYKNMTFDEYRLYIRRKGPRGKSQVESLKAAAVGAAT' A
#
# COMPACT_ATOMS: atom_id res chain seq x y z
N MET A 1 -19.82 7.04 -11.34
CA MET A 1 -20.76 8.00 -11.93
C MET A 1 -20.05 8.68 -13.08
N VAL A 2 -20.52 8.45 -14.30
CA VAL A 2 -20.02 9.06 -15.54
C VAL A 2 -21.17 9.82 -16.16
N ASN A 3 -20.90 10.92 -16.86
CA ASN A 3 -21.92 11.70 -17.56
C ASN A 3 -22.14 11.08 -18.95
N ALA A 4 -23.41 10.93 -19.37
CA ALA A 4 -23.78 10.37 -20.66
C ALA A 4 -23.89 11.43 -21.78
N ALA A 5 -24.06 12.70 -21.42
CA ALA A 5 -24.19 13.85 -22.31
C ALA A 5 -22.86 14.57 -22.54
N ASP A 6 -22.00 14.66 -21.52
CA ASP A 6 -20.79 15.47 -21.56
C ASP A 6 -19.53 14.67 -21.20
N GLU A 7 -18.41 15.08 -21.79
CA GLU A 7 -17.09 14.56 -21.48
C GLU A 7 -16.55 15.06 -20.13
N ARG A 8 -15.82 14.18 -19.43
CA ARG A 8 -15.15 14.51 -18.17
C ARG A 8 -13.64 14.56 -18.39
N LEU A 9 -13.06 15.76 -18.33
CA LEU A 9 -11.62 15.93 -18.29
C LEU A 9 -11.13 16.01 -16.84
N SER A 10 -10.08 15.25 -16.52
CA SER A 10 -9.38 15.38 -15.24
C SER A 10 -7.88 15.17 -15.41
N VAL A 11 -7.10 16.03 -14.77
CA VAL A 11 -5.65 15.90 -14.65
C VAL A 11 -5.34 15.54 -13.20
N ALA A 12 -4.59 14.46 -12.98
CA ALA A 12 -4.19 14.02 -11.67
C ALA A 12 -2.67 13.82 -11.62
N LEU A 13 -2.07 14.27 -10.52
CA LEU A 13 -0.65 14.10 -10.24
C LEU A 13 -0.50 13.24 -8.98
N PHE A 14 0.32 12.19 -9.07
CA PHE A 14 0.54 11.25 -7.98
C PHE A 14 1.99 11.32 -7.52
N TYR A 15 2.21 11.82 -6.31
CA TYR A 15 3.51 11.81 -5.65
C TYR A 15 3.73 10.45 -5.01
N ASN A 16 4.64 9.68 -5.59
CA ASN A 16 4.94 8.33 -5.16
C ASN A 16 6.38 8.26 -4.63
N PRO A 17 6.68 7.29 -3.74
CA PRO A 17 8.06 6.99 -3.35
C PRO A 17 8.93 6.64 -4.56
N ARG A 18 10.25 6.84 -4.41
CA ARG A 18 11.24 6.30 -5.34
C ARG A 18 11.21 4.76 -5.28
N SER A 19 11.40 4.11 -6.43
CA SER A 19 11.19 2.66 -6.63
C SER A 19 11.87 1.75 -5.59
N ASP A 20 13.12 2.02 -5.27
CA ASP A 20 13.99 1.24 -4.38
C ASP A 20 13.88 1.68 -2.90
N LEU A 21 13.02 2.64 -2.57
CA LEU A 21 12.83 3.03 -1.18
C LEU A 21 12.11 1.93 -0.40
N PRO A 22 12.61 1.59 0.80
CA PRO A 22 11.91 0.68 1.69
C PRO A 22 10.62 1.33 2.19
N LEU A 23 9.56 0.53 2.16
CA LEU A 23 8.25 0.80 2.72
C LEU A 23 8.03 -0.12 3.91
N SER A 24 7.72 0.49 5.04
CA SER A 24 7.37 -0.17 6.28
C SER A 24 6.48 0.78 7.10
N PRO A 25 5.76 0.27 8.12
CA PRO A 25 5.20 1.14 9.14
C PRO A 25 6.29 2.04 9.74
N MET A 26 5.92 3.29 10.01
CA MET A 26 6.83 4.29 10.56
C MET A 26 7.26 3.87 11.97
N PRO A 27 8.56 3.70 12.26
CA PRO A 27 9.04 3.15 13.53
C PRO A 27 8.52 3.89 14.78
N GLU A 28 8.39 5.21 14.68
CA GLU A 28 7.90 6.11 15.73
C GLU A 28 6.43 5.87 16.10
N LEU A 29 5.67 5.19 15.24
CA LEU A 29 4.28 4.82 15.47
C LEU A 29 4.12 3.35 15.91
N VAL A 30 5.20 2.57 15.90
CA VAL A 30 5.19 1.16 16.31
C VAL A 30 5.52 1.07 17.80
N SER A 31 4.68 0.37 18.54
CA SER A 31 4.77 0.20 19.99
C SER A 31 4.22 -1.17 20.39
N PRO A 32 4.44 -1.65 21.63
CA PRO A 32 3.87 -2.91 22.09
C PRO A 32 2.34 -2.98 21.99
N ASP A 33 1.65 -1.86 22.23
CA ASP A 33 0.19 -1.73 22.09
C ASP A 33 -0.25 -1.50 20.64
N ARG A 34 0.66 -1.07 19.75
CA ARG A 34 0.40 -0.84 18.32
C ARG A 34 1.50 -1.48 17.47
N PRO A 35 1.48 -2.81 17.31
CA PRO A 35 2.54 -3.52 16.60
C PRO A 35 2.51 -3.21 15.09
N SER A 36 3.63 -3.48 14.43
CA SER A 36 3.74 -3.37 12.97
C SER A 36 2.77 -4.35 12.29
N LEU A 37 1.83 -3.83 11.51
CA LEU A 37 0.78 -4.62 10.86
C LEU A 37 1.16 -5.14 9.48
N TYR A 38 2.22 -4.61 8.86
CA TYR A 38 2.55 -4.86 7.46
C TYR A 38 4.01 -5.24 7.29
N LYS A 39 4.29 -6.10 6.32
CA LYS A 39 5.65 -6.53 5.96
C LYS A 39 6.43 -5.40 5.30
N ASN A 40 7.75 -5.41 5.50
CA ASN A 40 8.66 -4.51 4.81
C ASN A 40 8.83 -4.95 3.34
N MET A 41 8.86 -4.00 2.41
CA MET A 41 9.14 -4.22 0.98
C MET A 41 9.60 -2.93 0.32
N THR A 42 10.10 -3.00 -0.90
CA THR A 42 10.35 -1.81 -1.74
C THR A 42 9.05 -1.28 -2.38
N PHE A 43 9.05 -0.01 -2.79
CA PHE A 43 7.92 0.52 -3.55
C PHE A 43 7.73 -0.18 -4.90
N ASP A 44 8.80 -0.70 -5.51
CA ASP A 44 8.72 -1.52 -6.72
C ASP A 44 7.92 -2.80 -6.50
N GLU A 45 8.22 -3.54 -5.45
CA GLU A 45 7.46 -4.76 -5.08
C GLU A 45 5.99 -4.44 -4.81
N TYR A 46 5.73 -3.32 -4.12
CA TYR A 46 4.38 -2.84 -3.87
C TYR A 46 3.65 -2.51 -5.19
N ARG A 47 4.21 -1.67 -6.07
CA ARG A 47 3.50 -1.24 -7.30
C ARG A 47 3.41 -2.35 -8.36
N LEU A 48 4.24 -3.39 -8.28
CA LEU A 48 4.18 -4.51 -9.20
C LEU A 48 2.85 -5.27 -9.12
N TYR A 49 2.24 -5.33 -7.93
CA TYR A 49 0.92 -5.95 -7.74
C TYR A 49 -0.14 -5.33 -8.65
N ILE A 50 -0.29 -4.00 -8.62
CA ILE A 50 -1.33 -3.32 -9.39
C ILE A 50 -1.09 -3.45 -10.89
N ARG A 51 0.18 -3.50 -11.33
CA ARG A 51 0.53 -3.74 -12.75
C ARG A 51 0.17 -5.16 -13.22
N ARG A 52 0.23 -6.15 -12.34
CA ARG A 52 -0.07 -7.56 -12.67
C ARG A 52 -1.53 -7.94 -12.46
N LYS A 53 -2.19 -7.37 -11.44
CA LYS A 53 -3.52 -7.81 -10.97
C LYS A 53 -4.62 -6.76 -11.13
N GLY A 54 -4.26 -5.54 -11.54
CA GLY A 54 -5.16 -4.40 -11.62
C GLY A 54 -5.53 -3.81 -10.24
N PRO A 55 -6.28 -2.69 -10.22
CA PRO A 55 -6.80 -2.12 -8.99
C PRO A 55 -7.89 -3.02 -8.42
N ARG A 56 -7.65 -3.61 -7.25
CA ARG A 56 -8.58 -4.52 -6.56
C ARG A 56 -8.95 -4.05 -5.15
N GLY A 57 -9.07 -2.73 -4.99
CA GLY A 57 -9.35 -2.10 -3.70
C GLY A 57 -8.29 -2.47 -2.66
N LYS A 58 -8.71 -2.98 -1.49
CA LYS A 58 -7.82 -3.30 -0.37
C LYS A 58 -7.16 -4.68 -0.47
N SER A 59 -7.48 -5.50 -1.46
CA SER A 59 -6.98 -6.89 -1.53
C SER A 59 -5.46 -7.00 -1.49
N GLN A 60 -4.76 -6.02 -2.08
CA GLN A 60 -3.31 -5.94 -2.01
C GLN A 60 -2.86 -5.73 -0.56
N VAL A 61 -3.30 -4.65 0.07
CA VAL A 61 -2.91 -4.26 1.43
C VAL A 61 -3.22 -5.37 2.43
N GLU A 62 -4.38 -6.03 2.30
CA GLU A 62 -4.75 -7.18 3.13
C GLU A 62 -3.78 -8.36 2.97
N SER A 63 -3.29 -8.63 1.75
CA SER A 63 -2.31 -9.69 1.49
C SER A 63 -0.90 -9.38 2.04
N LEU A 64 -0.62 -8.11 2.37
CA LEU A 64 0.67 -7.65 2.90
C LEU A 64 0.72 -7.65 4.42
N LYS A 65 -0.39 -7.99 5.11
CA LYS A 65 -0.41 -8.09 6.57
C LYS A 65 0.71 -9.02 7.05
N ALA A 66 1.43 -8.58 8.09
CA ALA A 66 2.42 -9.41 8.74
C ALA A 66 1.73 -10.66 9.31
N ALA A 67 2.41 -11.82 9.27
CA ALA A 67 1.97 -12.92 10.11
C ALA A 67 2.06 -12.44 11.56
N ALA A 68 1.07 -12.77 12.40
CA ALA A 68 1.09 -12.39 13.81
C ALA A 68 2.46 -12.78 14.38
N VAL A 69 3.27 -11.77 14.74
CA VAL A 69 4.50 -12.01 15.46
C VAL A 69 4.02 -12.55 16.81
N GLY A 70 4.17 -13.86 17.00
CA GLY A 70 3.95 -14.49 18.29
C GLY A 70 4.70 -13.65 19.32
N ALA A 71 3.98 -13.23 20.36
CA ALA A 71 4.51 -12.43 21.46
C ALA A 71 5.81 -13.06 21.93
N ALA A 72 6.93 -12.45 21.54
CA ALA A 72 8.24 -12.79 22.05
C ALA A 72 8.45 -11.94 23.31
N THR A 73 7.95 -12.44 24.43
CA THR A 73 8.62 -12.41 25.74
C THR A 73 7.91 -13.35 26.70
#